data_AF-A0A9X2JII6-F1
#
_entry.id   AF-A0A9X2JII6-F1
#
_cell.length_a   1.000
_cell.length_b   1.000
_cell.length_c   1.000
_cell.angle_alpha   90.00
_cell.angle_beta   90.00
_cell.angle_gamma   90.00
#
_symmetry.space_group_name_H-M   'P 1'
#
loop_
_entity.id
_entity.type
_entity.pdbx_description
1 polymer ?
#
loop_
_entity_poly.entity_id
_entity_poly.type
_entity_poly.pdbx_seq_one_letter_code
_entity_poly.pdbx_strand_id
1 'polypeptide(L)'
;MTDKLTIVLPVHNAEATLARDVADVLEVAGEIVRAMQVVVVDDGSNDDTYDVANELAMRYPQIRVVRHAVRQGLGTALSSLRRELAGEFVLVHDGASRIDANQIRQLWQEQQPQRRGNGIAEPTSIDDLRVSTMHDAMASAHSRLSGFQRLMAASSSDERQLARRDQRQQKQGVGVIPPLPRPNFMGALANFALGE
;
A
#
# COMPACT_ATOMS: atom_id res chain seq x y z
N MET A 1 -4.95 -20.76 6.69
CA MET A 1 -5.60 -19.52 6.23
C MET A 1 -5.57 -18.54 7.37
N THR A 2 -5.52 -17.25 7.06
CA THR A 2 -5.54 -16.19 8.06
C THR A 2 -6.95 -15.97 8.57
N ASP A 3 -7.15 -16.17 9.86
CA ASP A 3 -8.42 -15.94 10.55
C ASP A 3 -8.54 -14.49 11.07
N LYS A 4 -7.58 -13.62 10.70
CA LYS A 4 -7.51 -12.21 11.08
C LYS A 4 -7.70 -11.31 9.86
N LEU A 5 -8.63 -10.37 10.00
CA LEU A 5 -8.91 -9.29 9.04
C LEU A 5 -8.38 -7.96 9.59
N THR A 6 -7.60 -7.24 8.78
CA THR A 6 -7.21 -5.87 9.10
C THR A 6 -7.74 -4.92 8.04
N ILE A 7 -8.51 -3.93 8.46
CA ILE A 7 -9.11 -2.92 7.59
C ILE A 7 -8.37 -1.60 7.81
N VAL A 8 -7.77 -1.05 6.77
CA VAL A 8 -7.05 0.22 6.80
C VAL A 8 -7.94 1.31 6.20
N LEU A 9 -8.22 2.34 7.00
CA LEU A 9 -9.00 3.51 6.62
C LEU A 9 -8.08 4.75 6.60
N PRO A 10 -7.51 5.11 5.44
CA PRO A 10 -6.84 6.39 5.28
C PRO A 10 -7.90 7.51 5.30
N VAL A 11 -7.65 8.54 6.10
CA VAL A 11 -8.57 9.67 6.29
C VAL A 11 -7.84 11.00 6.23
N HIS A 12 -8.51 12.01 5.69
CA HIS A 12 -8.04 13.38 5.65
C HIS A 12 -9.25 14.30 5.68
N ASN A 13 -9.35 15.13 6.73
CA ASN A 13 -10.47 16.04 6.94
C ASN A 13 -11.86 15.36 6.88
N ALA A 14 -12.04 14.35 7.73
CA ALA A 14 -13.19 13.46 7.76
C ALA A 14 -13.95 13.50 9.11
N GLU A 15 -13.79 14.54 9.93
CA GLU A 15 -14.41 14.64 11.27
C GLU A 15 -15.93 14.36 11.26
N ALA A 16 -16.62 14.76 10.18
CA ALA A 16 -18.07 14.61 10.04
C ALA A 16 -18.52 13.21 9.61
N THR A 17 -17.66 12.41 8.98
CA THR A 17 -18.03 11.09 8.43
C THR A 17 -17.37 9.93 9.17
N LEU A 18 -16.20 10.16 9.77
CA LEU A 18 -15.34 9.11 10.34
C LEU A 18 -16.08 8.20 11.33
N ALA A 19 -16.86 8.77 12.25
CA ALA A 19 -17.59 7.99 13.24
C ALA A 19 -18.60 7.02 12.60
N ARG A 20 -19.28 7.47 11.55
CA ARG A 20 -20.21 6.63 10.79
C ARG A 20 -19.45 5.57 9.99
N ASP A 21 -18.41 5.96 9.27
CA ASP A 21 -17.63 5.05 8.43
C ASP A 21 -17.01 3.92 9.26
N VAL A 22 -16.47 4.24 10.43
CA VAL A 22 -15.96 3.26 11.40
C VAL A 22 -17.08 2.36 11.93
N ALA A 23 -18.26 2.91 12.26
CA ALA A 23 -19.37 2.10 12.72
C ALA A 23 -19.82 1.08 11.65
N ASP A 24 -19.99 1.54 10.40
CA ASP A 24 -20.37 0.71 9.25
C ASP A 24 -19.33 -0.43 9.06
N VAL A 25 -18.04 -0.12 9.18
CA VAL A 25 -16.93 -1.11 9.10
C VAL A 25 -16.96 -2.11 10.26
N LEU A 26 -17.14 -1.64 11.49
CA LEU A 26 -17.14 -2.51 12.68
C LEU A 26 -18.32 -3.48 12.69
N GLU A 27 -19.50 -3.01 12.28
CA GLU A 27 -20.71 -3.83 12.18
C GLU A 27 -20.49 -4.99 11.19
N VAL A 28 -20.11 -4.67 9.96
CA VAL A 28 -19.91 -5.70 8.94
C VAL A 28 -18.75 -6.65 9.26
N ALA A 29 -17.63 -6.12 9.76
CA ALA A 29 -16.47 -6.93 10.09
C ALA A 29 -16.78 -7.90 11.26
N GLY A 30 -17.54 -7.44 12.25
CA GLY A 30 -17.93 -8.26 13.40
C GLY A 30 -18.83 -9.44 13.05
N GLU A 31 -19.57 -9.36 11.95
CA GLU A 31 -20.40 -10.45 11.45
C GLU A 31 -19.61 -11.52 10.69
N ILE A 32 -18.52 -11.14 10.02
CA ILE A 32 -17.81 -12.02 9.07
C ILE A 32 -16.57 -12.69 9.66
N VAL A 33 -15.98 -12.13 10.72
CA VAL A 33 -14.72 -12.63 11.32
C VAL A 33 -14.66 -12.32 12.81
N ARG A 34 -14.08 -13.25 13.59
CA ARG A 34 -13.93 -13.07 15.04
C ARG A 34 -12.77 -12.18 15.44
N ALA A 35 -11.65 -12.28 14.72
CA ALA A 35 -10.46 -11.47 14.97
C ALA A 35 -10.34 -10.39 13.88
N MET A 36 -10.61 -9.15 14.26
CA MET A 36 -10.44 -8.01 13.36
C MET A 36 -9.74 -6.84 14.03
N GLN A 37 -9.14 -5.99 13.19
CA GLN A 37 -8.53 -4.73 13.56
C GLN A 37 -8.91 -3.68 12.51
N VAL A 38 -9.19 -2.46 12.96
CA VAL A 38 -9.37 -1.29 12.08
C VAL A 38 -8.23 -0.33 12.36
N VAL A 39 -7.46 0.02 11.32
CA VAL A 39 -6.38 0.99 11.40
C VAL A 39 -6.81 2.26 10.70
N VAL A 40 -7.14 3.29 11.48
CA VAL A 40 -7.42 4.63 10.97
C VAL A 40 -6.10 5.36 10.80
N VAL A 41 -5.80 5.79 9.58
CA VAL A 41 -4.59 6.57 9.28
C VAL A 41 -4.99 8.00 8.96
N ASP A 42 -4.82 8.91 9.93
CA ASP A 42 -4.95 10.35 9.70
C ASP A 42 -3.75 10.86 8.91
N ASP A 43 -3.97 11.20 7.64
CA ASP A 43 -2.96 11.68 6.71
C ASP A 43 -2.85 13.21 6.73
N GLY A 44 -2.54 13.76 7.91
CA GLY A 44 -2.28 15.19 8.10
C GLY A 44 -3.53 16.06 7.99
N SER A 45 -4.63 15.65 8.63
CA SER A 45 -5.84 16.49 8.74
C SER A 45 -5.57 17.77 9.53
N ASN A 46 -6.33 18.82 9.20
CA ASN A 46 -6.28 20.13 9.86
C ASN A 46 -7.59 20.51 10.59
N ASP A 47 -8.50 19.56 10.69
CA ASP A 47 -9.75 19.62 11.45
C ASP A 47 -9.69 18.62 12.63
N ASP A 48 -10.83 18.33 13.27
CA ASP A 48 -10.89 17.48 14.47
C ASP A 48 -10.83 15.97 14.16
N THR A 49 -10.51 15.57 12.92
CA THR A 49 -10.47 14.15 12.48
C THR A 49 -9.62 13.28 13.40
N TYR A 50 -8.46 13.76 13.83
CA TYR A 50 -7.58 12.99 14.73
C TYR A 50 -8.20 12.76 16.10
N ASP A 51 -8.89 13.77 16.63
CA ASP A 51 -9.50 13.69 17.95
C ASP A 51 -10.71 12.75 17.92
N VAL A 52 -11.54 12.84 16.88
CA VAL A 52 -12.62 11.87 16.61
C VAL A 52 -12.06 10.45 16.49
N ALA A 53 -10.95 10.25 15.79
CA ALA A 53 -10.31 8.94 15.66
C ALA A 53 -9.85 8.38 17.03
N ASN A 54 -9.26 9.23 17.88
CA ASN A 54 -8.83 8.82 19.22
C ASN A 54 -10.01 8.48 20.13
N GLU A 55 -11.10 9.25 20.06
CA GLU A 55 -12.33 8.94 20.80
C GLU A 55 -12.89 7.56 20.42
N LEU A 56 -12.91 7.26 19.12
CA LEU A 56 -13.32 5.95 18.62
C LEU A 56 -12.39 4.83 19.12
N ALA A 57 -11.07 5.06 19.15
CA ALA A 57 -10.11 4.10 19.66
C ALA A 57 -10.21 3.85 21.17
N MET A 58 -10.59 4.86 21.96
CA MET A 58 -10.91 4.67 23.38
C MET A 58 -12.17 3.82 23.57
N ARG A 59 -13.15 3.93 22.67
CA ARG A 59 -14.42 3.20 22.74
C ARG A 59 -14.33 1.77 22.21
N TYR A 60 -13.51 1.53 21.19
CA TYR A 60 -13.42 0.26 20.49
C TYR A 60 -11.96 -0.25 20.48
N PRO A 61 -11.60 -1.23 21.32
CA PRO A 61 -10.22 -1.72 21.44
C PRO A 61 -9.62 -2.31 20.15
N GLN A 62 -10.44 -2.69 19.19
CA GLN A 62 -10.01 -3.15 17.86
C GLN A 62 -9.57 -2.01 16.93
N ILE A 63 -9.80 -0.74 17.31
CA ILE A 63 -9.37 0.42 16.52
C ILE A 63 -7.98 0.85 16.96
N ARG A 64 -7.14 1.13 15.97
CA ARG A 64 -5.84 1.78 16.15
C ARG A 64 -5.77 3.02 15.27
N VAL A 65 -5.19 4.09 15.83
CA VAL A 65 -4.98 5.35 15.11
C VAL A 65 -3.49 5.54 14.83
N VAL A 66 -3.18 5.90 13.59
CA VAL A 66 -1.86 6.35 13.16
C VAL A 66 -2.03 7.75 12.59
N ARG A 67 -1.17 8.68 13.00
CA ARG A 67 -1.19 10.06 12.51
C ARG A 67 0.09 10.39 11.76
N HIS A 68 -0.05 11.01 10.60
CA HIS A 68 1.03 11.71 9.93
C HIS A 68 0.92 13.21 10.20
N ALA A 69 2.06 13.84 10.49
CA ALA A 69 2.11 15.29 10.75
C ALA A 69 1.81 16.13 9.49
N VAL A 70 2.09 15.57 8.30
CA VAL A 70 1.88 16.21 7.01
C VAL A 70 1.29 15.15 6.08
N ARG A 71 0.38 15.54 5.19
CA ARG A 71 -0.19 14.65 4.18
C ARG A 71 0.90 13.99 3.33
N GLN A 72 1.02 12.67 3.39
CA GLN A 72 2.04 11.88 2.68
C GLN A 72 1.45 10.96 1.59
N GLY A 73 0.12 10.80 1.57
CA GLY A 73 -0.59 9.92 0.66
C GLY A 73 -0.63 8.45 1.12
N LEU A 74 -1.47 7.67 0.43
CA LEU A 74 -1.77 6.27 0.78
C LEU A 74 -0.55 5.36 0.82
N GLY A 75 0.39 5.52 -0.12
CA GLY A 75 1.59 4.67 -0.19
C GLY A 75 2.44 4.76 1.08
N THR A 76 2.55 5.95 1.66
CA THR A 76 3.30 6.17 2.91
C THR A 76 2.55 5.61 4.12
N ALA A 77 1.22 5.78 4.15
CA ALA A 77 0.36 5.15 5.16
C ALA A 77 0.55 3.64 5.21
N LEU A 78 0.48 2.97 4.06
CA LEU A 78 0.67 1.52 3.97
C LEU A 78 2.12 1.10 4.29
N SER A 79 3.11 1.87 3.86
CA SER A 79 4.52 1.60 4.15
C SER A 79 4.80 1.64 5.66
N SER A 80 4.17 2.56 6.40
CA SER A 80 4.29 2.65 7.86
C SER A 80 3.72 1.42 8.58
N LEU A 81 2.76 0.73 7.96
CA LEU A 81 2.05 -0.43 8.50
C LEU A 81 2.58 -1.77 7.98
N ARG A 82 3.48 -1.78 6.98
CA ARG A 82 3.94 -2.99 6.27
C ARG A 82 4.34 -4.14 7.19
N ARG A 83 5.10 -3.85 8.26
CA ARG A 83 5.58 -4.89 9.20
C ARG A 83 4.46 -5.48 10.07
N GLU A 84 3.47 -4.67 10.40
CA GLU A 84 2.33 -5.08 11.24
C GLU A 84 1.32 -5.89 10.44
N LEU A 85 1.11 -5.50 9.19
CA LEU A 85 0.16 -6.13 8.28
C LEU A 85 0.68 -7.46 7.69
N ALA A 86 1.96 -7.78 7.89
CA ALA A 86 2.64 -8.94 7.30
C ALA A 86 1.95 -10.25 7.66
N GLY A 87 1.52 -11.00 6.63
CA GLY A 87 0.85 -12.28 6.81
C GLY A 87 -0.59 -12.19 7.32
N GLU A 88 -1.25 -11.03 7.25
CA GLU A 88 -2.68 -10.83 7.55
C GLU A 88 -3.51 -10.69 6.26
N PHE A 89 -4.84 -10.85 6.36
CA PHE A 89 -5.73 -10.45 5.27
C PHE A 89 -6.08 -8.98 5.43
N VAL A 90 -5.64 -8.15 4.48
CA VAL A 90 -5.73 -6.69 4.58
C VAL A 90 -6.69 -6.14 3.53
N LEU A 91 -7.64 -5.34 3.98
CA LEU A 91 -8.47 -4.50 3.11
C LEU A 91 -8.07 -3.04 3.32
N VAL A 92 -7.85 -2.31 2.23
CA VAL A 92 -7.48 -0.89 2.26
C VAL A 92 -8.57 -0.10 1.54
N HIS A 93 -9.10 0.93 2.20
CA HIS A 93 -10.06 1.84 1.61
C HIS A 93 -9.36 2.97 0.82
N ASP A 94 -10.01 3.52 -0.19
CA ASP A 94 -9.48 4.65 -0.99
C ASP A 94 -9.48 6.00 -0.25
N GLY A 95 -10.19 6.08 0.88
CA GLY A 95 -10.30 7.27 1.74
C GLY A 95 -11.20 8.39 1.21
N ALA A 96 -11.90 8.17 0.09
CA ALA A 96 -12.72 9.19 -0.57
C ALA A 96 -14.16 8.73 -0.85
N SER A 97 -14.35 7.43 -1.10
CA SER A 97 -15.67 6.88 -1.36
C SER A 97 -16.45 6.57 -0.07
N ARG A 98 -17.73 6.24 -0.21
CA ARG A 98 -18.51 5.76 0.93
C ARG A 98 -18.15 4.31 1.22
N ILE A 99 -18.14 3.96 2.51
CA ILE A 99 -18.03 2.57 2.94
C ILE A 99 -19.19 1.76 2.35
N ASP A 100 -18.83 0.73 1.58
CA ASP A 100 -19.76 -0.31 1.12
C ASP A 100 -19.49 -1.61 1.88
N ALA A 101 -20.38 -1.92 2.83
CA ALA A 101 -20.33 -3.14 3.61
C ALA A 101 -20.36 -4.41 2.73
N ASN A 102 -21.10 -4.39 1.61
CA ASN A 102 -21.18 -5.55 0.73
C ASN A 102 -19.84 -5.85 0.05
N GLN A 103 -19.07 -4.80 -0.27
CA GLN A 103 -17.74 -4.96 -0.84
C GLN A 103 -16.79 -5.64 0.16
N ILE A 104 -16.83 -5.27 1.45
CA ILE A 104 -16.05 -5.93 2.51
C ILE A 104 -16.43 -7.41 2.59
N ARG A 105 -17.73 -7.73 2.63
CA ARG A 105 -18.21 -9.12 2.68
C ARG A 105 -17.75 -9.93 1.49
N GLN A 106 -17.89 -9.37 0.28
CA GLN A 106 -17.48 -10.03 -0.95
C GLN A 106 -15.98 -10.35 -0.92
N LEU A 107 -15.14 -9.35 -0.68
CA LEU A 107 -13.67 -9.54 -0.67
C LEU A 107 -13.23 -10.57 0.38
N TRP A 108 -13.85 -10.57 1.56
CA TRP A 108 -13.60 -11.59 2.58
C TRP A 108 -14.04 -12.99 2.15
N GLN A 109 -15.21 -13.14 1.53
CA GLN A 109 -15.68 -14.43 1.02
C GLN A 109 -14.77 -14.98 -0.09
N GLU A 110 -14.24 -14.11 -0.96
CA GLU A 110 -13.30 -14.50 -2.02
C GLU A 110 -11.95 -15.00 -1.47
N GLN A 111 -11.57 -14.62 -0.24
CA GLN A 111 -10.41 -15.18 0.44
C GLN A 111 -10.59 -16.67 0.75
N GLN A 112 -11.80 -17.05 1.16
CA GLN A 112 -12.11 -18.44 1.45
C GLN A 112 -12.19 -19.15 0.12
N PRO A 113 -11.35 -20.18 -0.15
CA PRO A 113 -11.47 -20.91 -1.38
C PRO A 113 -12.79 -21.66 -1.36
N GLN A 114 -13.80 -21.05 -1.97
CA GLN A 114 -14.70 -21.82 -2.81
C GLN A 114 -13.79 -22.59 -3.76
N ARG A 115 -14.02 -23.90 -3.87
CA ARG A 115 -13.38 -24.77 -4.87
C ARG A 115 -13.56 -24.11 -6.25
N ARG A 116 -12.62 -23.23 -6.66
CA ARG A 116 -12.79 -22.40 -7.85
C ARG A 116 -12.31 -23.21 -9.05
N GLY A 117 -13.27 -23.65 -9.85
CA GLY A 117 -13.07 -23.77 -11.28
C GLY A 117 -12.70 -22.40 -11.85
N ASN A 118 -11.64 -22.42 -12.65
CA ASN A 118 -11.02 -21.39 -13.48
C ASN A 118 -11.63 -19.98 -13.55
N GLY A 119 -10.77 -19.02 -13.16
CA GLY A 119 -10.68 -17.69 -13.74
C GLY A 119 -11.01 -16.59 -12.73
N ILE A 120 -10.00 -15.87 -12.24
CA ILE A 120 -10.01 -14.44 -11.86
C ILE A 120 -8.55 -13.99 -11.59
N ALA A 121 -8.31 -12.72 -11.90
CA ALA A 121 -7.09 -11.93 -11.87
C ALA A 121 -6.12 -12.19 -10.69
N GLU A 122 -4.83 -12.11 -11.03
CA GLU A 122 -3.67 -12.20 -10.13
C GLU A 122 -3.66 -11.09 -9.06
N PRO A 123 -3.36 -11.41 -7.79
CA PRO A 123 -3.29 -10.43 -6.71
C PRO A 123 -2.04 -9.54 -6.80
N THR A 124 -2.20 -8.23 -6.59
CA THR A 124 -1.11 -7.24 -6.63
C THR A 124 -0.24 -7.33 -5.36
N SER A 125 1.07 -7.46 -5.54
CA SER A 125 2.04 -7.52 -4.44
C SER A 125 2.31 -6.13 -3.85
N ILE A 126 2.63 -6.04 -2.55
CA ILE A 126 3.09 -4.79 -1.92
C ILE A 126 4.27 -4.18 -2.68
N ASP A 127 5.18 -5.00 -3.21
CA ASP A 127 6.37 -4.51 -3.92
C ASP A 127 6.07 -3.98 -5.33
N ASP A 128 4.86 -4.22 -5.87
CA ASP A 128 4.39 -3.61 -7.13
C ASP A 128 3.98 -2.13 -6.91
N LEU A 129 3.89 -1.68 -5.66
CA LEU A 129 3.75 -0.27 -5.30
C LEU A 129 5.11 0.41 -5.29
N ARG A 130 5.74 0.60 -6.46
CA ARG A 130 6.96 1.42 -6.57
C ARG A 130 6.66 2.90 -6.32
N VAL A 131 6.84 3.28 -5.07
CA VAL A 131 6.94 4.63 -4.49
C VAL A 131 8.05 5.43 -5.20
N SER A 132 7.67 6.45 -6.00
CA SER A 132 8.34 7.78 -6.04
C SER A 132 7.94 8.72 -7.20
N THR A 133 6.99 8.38 -8.09
CA THR A 133 6.47 9.33 -9.12
C THR A 133 4.94 9.31 -9.24
N MET A 134 4.24 8.84 -8.21
CA MET A 134 2.81 8.50 -8.27
C MET A 134 1.86 9.51 -7.62
N HIS A 135 2.31 10.58 -6.96
CA HIS A 135 1.41 11.45 -6.18
C HIS A 135 0.25 12.04 -7.00
N ASP A 136 0.49 12.48 -8.25
CA ASP A 136 -0.58 13.01 -9.11
C ASP A 136 -1.24 11.92 -9.99
N ALA A 137 -0.47 10.92 -10.41
CA ALA A 137 -0.97 9.84 -11.26
C ALA A 137 -1.88 8.85 -10.50
N MET A 138 -1.64 8.62 -9.20
CA MET A 138 -2.52 7.81 -8.34
C MET A 138 -3.77 8.58 -7.92
N ALA A 139 -3.72 9.90 -7.71
CA ALA A 139 -4.93 10.71 -7.53
C ALA A 139 -5.84 10.61 -8.77
N SER A 140 -5.24 10.63 -9.97
CA SER A 140 -5.98 10.48 -11.22
C SER A 140 -6.38 9.03 -11.55
N ALA A 141 -5.64 8.01 -11.09
CA ALA A 141 -5.95 6.59 -11.30
C ALA A 141 -6.91 6.00 -10.25
N HIS A 142 -6.92 6.52 -9.01
CA HIS A 142 -7.90 6.15 -7.96
C HIS A 142 -9.34 6.47 -8.37
N SER A 143 -9.55 7.42 -9.29
CA SER A 143 -10.87 7.68 -9.88
C SER A 143 -11.50 6.47 -10.59
N ARG A 144 -10.76 5.37 -10.81
CA ARG A 144 -11.25 4.18 -11.51
C ARG A 144 -11.48 2.95 -10.63
N LEU A 145 -11.12 2.96 -9.34
CA LEU A 145 -11.36 1.85 -8.40
C LEU A 145 -11.78 2.42 -7.04
N SER A 146 -13.10 2.55 -6.85
CA SER A 146 -13.73 3.07 -5.63
C SER A 146 -13.85 1.99 -4.55
N GLY A 147 -13.62 2.38 -3.30
CA GLY A 147 -13.89 1.56 -2.11
C GLY A 147 -12.68 0.76 -1.62
N PHE A 148 -12.91 -0.51 -1.27
CA PHE A 148 -11.91 -1.40 -0.70
C PHE A 148 -11.12 -2.18 -1.76
N GLN A 149 -9.83 -2.33 -1.50
CA GLN A 149 -8.93 -3.21 -2.25
C GLN A 149 -8.25 -4.18 -1.30
N ARG A 150 -8.07 -5.43 -1.75
CA ARG A 150 -7.32 -6.45 -1.01
C ARG A 150 -5.83 -6.24 -1.23
N LEU A 151 -5.06 -6.26 -0.15
CA LEU A 151 -3.61 -6.19 -0.18
C LEU A 151 -3.01 -7.51 0.34
N MET A 152 -2.09 -8.10 -0.44
CA MET A 152 -1.36 -9.31 -0.05
C MET A 152 -0.09 -8.91 0.69
N ALA A 153 -0.11 -8.99 2.00
CA ALA A 153 1.10 -8.77 2.78
C ALA A 153 1.97 -10.03 2.74
N ALA A 154 3.07 -9.95 1.98
CA ALA A 154 4.00 -11.07 1.77
C ALA A 154 4.37 -11.74 3.09
N SER A 155 4.31 -13.07 3.13
CA SER A 155 4.71 -13.82 4.30
C SER A 155 6.24 -13.84 4.41
N SER A 156 6.79 -13.93 5.62
CA SER A 156 8.24 -14.09 5.85
C SER A 156 8.85 -15.33 5.15
N SER A 157 8.02 -16.29 4.77
CA SER A 157 8.36 -17.46 3.93
C SER A 157 8.65 -17.09 2.47
N ASP A 158 7.93 -16.11 1.93
CA ASP A 158 8.07 -15.66 0.54
C ASP A 158 9.36 -14.85 0.34
N GLU A 159 9.74 -14.03 1.33
CA GLU A 159 11.00 -13.27 1.32
C GLU A 159 12.23 -14.18 1.24
N ARG A 160 12.21 -15.36 1.90
CA ARG A 160 13.31 -16.35 1.80
C ARG A 160 13.38 -17.03 0.43
N GLN A 161 12.26 -17.17 -0.28
CA GLN A 161 12.24 -17.70 -1.65
C GLN A 161 12.63 -16.62 -2.68
N LEU A 162 12.21 -15.37 -2.47
CA LEU A 162 12.58 -14.23 -3.31
C LEU A 162 14.08 -13.92 -3.22
N ALA A 163 14.64 -13.89 -2.00
CA ALA A 163 16.07 -13.70 -1.78
C ALA A 163 16.93 -14.82 -2.41
N ARG A 164 16.40 -16.05 -2.50
CA ARG A 164 17.05 -17.17 -3.20
C ARG A 164 16.93 -17.08 -4.73
N ARG A 165 15.89 -16.43 -5.26
CA ARG A 165 15.72 -16.17 -6.70
C ARG A 165 16.64 -15.05 -7.18
N ASP A 166 16.77 -13.96 -6.44
CA ASP A 166 17.70 -12.86 -6.77
C ASP A 166 19.17 -13.30 -6.77
N GLN A 167 19.58 -14.15 -5.82
CA GLN A 167 20.93 -14.73 -5.82
C GLN A 167 21.20 -15.69 -6.99
N ARG A 168 20.16 -16.28 -7.59
CA ARG A 168 20.30 -17.12 -8.80
C ARG A 168 20.37 -16.29 -10.08
N GLN A 169 19.66 -15.17 -10.16
CA GLN A 169 19.72 -14.28 -11.32
C GLN A 169 21.02 -13.46 -11.38
N GLN A 170 21.59 -13.04 -10.25
CA GLN A 170 22.89 -12.34 -10.25
C GLN A 170 24.09 -13.20 -10.72
N LYS A 171 23.96 -14.53 -10.76
CA LYS A 171 25.02 -15.43 -11.25
C LYS A 171 24.89 -15.80 -12.73
N GLN A 172 23.87 -15.34 -13.44
CA GLN A 172 23.70 -15.55 -14.88
C GLN A 172 23.49 -14.21 -15.59
N GLY A 173 24.54 -13.40 -15.68
CA GLY A 173 24.44 -12.18 -16.48
C GLY A 173 25.50 -11.12 -16.24
N VAL A 174 26.79 -11.44 -16.31
CA VAL A 174 27.81 -10.44 -16.65
C VAL A 174 28.88 -11.10 -17.52
N GLY A 175 28.74 -10.97 -18.83
CA GLY A 175 29.87 -11.11 -19.74
C GLY A 175 30.85 -9.97 -19.48
N VAL A 176 32.14 -10.29 -19.42
CA VAL A 176 33.22 -9.31 -19.20
C VAL A 176 33.21 -8.31 -20.36
N ILE A 177 32.86 -7.05 -20.09
CA ILE A 177 32.98 -5.94 -21.04
C ILE A 177 34.45 -5.51 -21.06
N PRO A 178 35.18 -5.57 -22.19
CA PRO A 178 36.54 -5.04 -22.26
C PRO A 178 36.52 -3.50 -22.12
N PRO A 179 37.53 -2.90 -21.47
CA PRO A 179 37.53 -1.46 -21.21
C PRO A 179 37.66 -0.67 -22.52
N LEU A 180 36.84 0.37 -22.65
CA LEU A 180 36.88 1.33 -23.75
C LEU A 180 38.19 2.15 -23.72
N PRO A 181 38.78 2.48 -24.88
CA PRO A 181 39.96 3.35 -24.95
C PRO A 181 39.62 4.76 -24.47
N ARG A 182 40.47 5.33 -23.61
CA ARG A 182 40.27 6.68 -23.06
C ARG A 182 40.51 7.75 -24.12
N PRO A 183 39.66 8.78 -24.22
CA PRO A 183 39.92 9.94 -25.07
C PRO A 183 41.07 10.79 -24.50
N ASN A 184 42.07 11.08 -25.33
CA ASN A 184 43.16 12.02 -25.02
C ASN A 184 42.62 13.46 -25.02
N PHE A 185 42.43 14.03 -23.84
CA PHE A 185 41.91 15.39 -23.63
C PHE A 185 42.94 16.52 -23.84
N MET A 186 44.10 16.25 -24.45
CA MET A 186 45.17 17.23 -24.70
C MET A 186 45.57 17.27 -26.19
N GLY A 187 44.59 17.50 -27.07
CA GLY A 187 44.82 17.66 -28.51
C GLY A 187 43.87 18.63 -29.23
N ALA A 188 42.81 19.12 -28.57
CA ALA A 188 41.74 19.89 -29.21
C ALA A 188 41.63 21.34 -28.70
N LEU A 189 42.74 21.94 -28.25
CA LEU A 189 42.82 23.37 -27.86
C LEU A 189 43.93 24.15 -28.59
N ALA A 190 44.51 23.60 -29.66
CA ALA A 190 45.59 24.26 -30.42
C ALA A 190 45.15 24.98 -31.71
N ASN A 191 43.88 24.85 -32.15
CA ASN A 191 43.42 25.41 -33.45
C ASN A 191 42.33 26.48 -33.37
N PHE A 192 42.15 27.14 -32.21
CA PHE A 192 41.23 28.28 -32.08
C PHE A 192 41.95 29.64 -31.91
N ALA A 193 43.27 29.68 -32.06
CA ALA A 193 44.09 30.87 -31.82
C ALA A 193 44.98 31.30 -33.01
N LEU A 194 44.56 31.01 -34.25
CA LEU A 194 45.11 31.64 -35.45
C LEU A 194 43.94 31.96 -36.39
N GLY A 195 43.60 33.24 -36.47
CA GLY A 195 42.63 33.75 -37.44
C GLY A 195 43.23 33.80 -38.83
N GLU A 196 42.46 33.29 -39.79
CA GLU A 196 42.35 33.67 -41.21
C GLU A 196 40.90 33.37 -41.62
#